data_AF-A0A9N9R6Y5-F1
#
_entry.id   AF-A0A9N9R6Y5-F1
#
_cell.length_a   1.000
_cell.length_b   1.000
_cell.length_c   1.000
_cell.angle_alpha   90.00
_cell.angle_beta   90.00
_cell.angle_gamma   90.00
#
_symmetry.space_group_name_H-M   'P 1'
#
loop_
_entity.id
_entity.type
_entity.pdbx_description
1 polymer ?
#
loop_
_entity_poly.entity_id
_entity_poly.type
_entity_poly.pdbx_seq_one_letter_code
_entity_poly.pdbx_strand_id
1 'polypeptide(L)'
;MDKVTILEQEIANLRKVLREKEMELYELKKGCELGLHTQLDAVNDQRYLNNSHNTHYGDRLPRWAIERYSRQILLSDIGVVGQEKLCAARVLIVGAGGLGCPAAVYLAGAGVGEIGIVDYDEVEITNIHRQILHTERDENVSKAESAAQKLRSINSHIKVTPYNIQLDSTNAVDIAANYDLILDCTDNVPTRYLLN
;
A
#
# COMPACT_ATOMS: atom_id res chain seq x y z
N MET A 1 18.87 -37.13 -17.75
CA MET A 1 18.96 -35.78 -17.16
C MET A 1 17.66 -35.54 -16.43
N ASP A 2 17.70 -35.12 -15.16
CA ASP A 2 16.48 -34.91 -14.36
C ASP A 2 15.66 -33.73 -14.90
N LYS A 3 14.32 -33.80 -14.82
CA LYS A 3 13.42 -32.71 -15.27
C LYS A 3 13.76 -31.39 -14.58
N VAL A 4 14.20 -31.45 -13.33
CA VAL A 4 14.65 -30.27 -12.56
C VAL A 4 15.85 -29.61 -13.25
N THR A 5 16.87 -30.40 -13.61
CA THR A 5 18.08 -29.89 -14.29
C THR A 5 17.76 -29.27 -15.65
N ILE A 6 16.79 -29.81 -16.38
CA ILE A 6 16.35 -29.25 -17.68
C ILE A 6 15.73 -27.87 -17.47
N LEU A 7 14.84 -27.72 -16.49
CA LEU A 7 14.19 -26.45 -16.17
C LEU A 7 15.17 -25.40 -15.63
N GLU A 8 16.14 -25.82 -14.80
CA GLU A 8 17.20 -24.93 -14.31
C GLU A 8 18.06 -24.38 -15.46
N GLN A 9 18.41 -25.23 -16.42
CA GLN A 9 19.14 -24.83 -17.62
C GLN A 9 18.33 -23.86 -18.48
N GLU A 10 17.01 -24.09 -18.60
CA GLU A 10 16.09 -23.24 -19.35
C GLU A 10 15.95 -21.85 -18.70
N ILE A 11 15.82 -21.78 -17.38
CA ILE A 11 15.81 -20.51 -16.63
C ILE A 11 17.13 -19.76 -16.82
N ALA A 12 18.27 -20.45 -16.76
CA ALA A 12 19.58 -19.84 -16.97
C ALA A 12 19.71 -19.23 -18.38
N ASN A 13 19.20 -19.92 -19.40
CA ASN A 13 19.17 -19.44 -20.77
C ASN A 13 18.24 -18.23 -20.93
N LEU A 14 17.02 -18.28 -20.38
CA LEU A 14 16.08 -17.17 -20.46
C LEU A 14 16.61 -15.90 -19.79
N ARG A 15 17.29 -16.04 -18.64
CA ARG A 15 17.97 -14.90 -17.98
C ARG A 15 19.07 -14.30 -18.83
N LYS A 16 19.79 -15.11 -19.62
CA LYS A 16 20.80 -14.61 -20.56
C LYS A 16 20.17 -13.81 -21.69
N VAL A 17 19.11 -14.34 -22.30
CA VAL A 17 18.36 -13.67 -23.38
C VAL A 17 17.76 -12.35 -22.89
N LEU A 18 17.23 -12.32 -21.67
CA LEU A 18 16.67 -11.10 -21.08
C LEU A 18 17.72 -10.00 -20.96
N ARG A 19 18.92 -10.32 -20.44
CA ARG A 19 20.04 -9.35 -20.33
C ARG A 19 20.44 -8.79 -21.70
N GLU A 20 20.50 -9.63 -22.72
CA GLU A 20 20.82 -9.20 -24.08
C GLU A 20 19.76 -8.21 -24.62
N LYS A 21 18.47 -8.47 -24.35
CA LYS A 21 17.37 -7.58 -24.75
C LYS A 21 17.32 -6.28 -23.96
N GLU A 22 17.65 -6.30 -22.67
CA GLU A 22 17.77 -5.09 -21.83
C GLU A 22 18.88 -4.17 -22.35
N MET A 23 20.03 -4.73 -22.77
CA MET A 23 21.11 -3.97 -23.39
C MET A 23 20.72 -3.37 -24.74
N GLU A 24 20.02 -4.13 -25.58
CA GLU A 24 19.51 -3.64 -26.87
C GLU A 24 18.52 -2.48 -26.67
N LEU A 25 17.62 -2.59 -25.68
CA LEU A 25 16.69 -1.54 -25.30
C LEU A 25 17.40 -0.28 -24.80
N TYR A 26 18.46 -0.44 -24.01
CA TYR A 26 19.27 0.67 -23.52
C TYR A 26 19.92 1.47 -24.66
N GLU A 27 20.54 0.79 -25.62
CA GLU A 27 21.16 1.44 -26.78
C GLU A 27 20.11 2.16 -27.66
N LEU A 28 18.92 1.57 -27.83
CA LEU A 28 17.82 2.19 -28.56
C LEU A 28 17.30 3.46 -27.87
N LYS A 29 17.12 3.43 -26.55
CA LYS A 29 16.69 4.62 -25.77
C LYS A 29 17.71 5.74 -25.84
N LYS A 30 18.99 5.41 -25.69
CA LYS A 30 20.11 6.35 -25.83
C LYS A 30 20.17 6.98 -27.23
N GLY A 31 19.81 6.24 -28.27
CA GLY A 31 19.68 6.76 -29.64
C GLY A 31 18.50 7.73 -29.82
N CYS A 32 17.41 7.55 -29.09
CA CYS A 32 16.23 8.42 -29.12
C CYS A 32 16.43 9.75 -28.37
N GLU A 33 17.32 9.81 -27.38
CA GLU A 33 17.53 10.99 -26.52
C GLU A 33 18.26 12.17 -27.18
N LEU A 34 18.67 12.06 -28.45
CA LEU A 34 19.22 13.19 -29.22
C LEU A 34 18.17 14.15 -29.80
N GLY A 35 16.91 13.99 -29.43
CA GLY A 35 15.83 14.88 -29.88
C GLY A 35 14.68 14.99 -28.90
N LEU A 36 14.90 15.55 -27.70
CA LEU A 36 14.00 16.51 -27.01
C LEU A 36 14.55 16.77 -25.60
N HIS A 37 14.94 18.01 -25.30
CA HIS A 37 15.27 18.46 -23.95
C HIS A 37 14.02 18.94 -23.22
N THR A 38 13.76 18.46 -21.99
CA THR A 38 13.58 19.32 -20.79
C THR A 38 13.59 18.52 -19.47
N GLN A 39 14.76 18.51 -18.82
CA GLN A 39 15.00 18.71 -17.36
C GLN A 39 14.20 17.97 -16.25
N LEU A 40 13.36 16.97 -16.50
CA LEU A 40 12.68 16.20 -15.43
C LEU A 40 13.26 14.79 -15.15
N ASP A 41 14.11 14.25 -16.02
CA ASP A 41 14.48 12.82 -15.97
C ASP A 41 15.84 12.51 -15.29
N ALA A 42 16.71 13.49 -15.09
CA ALA A 42 18.06 13.27 -14.59
C ALA A 42 18.12 12.73 -13.14
N VAL A 43 17.07 12.95 -12.33
CA VAL A 43 16.98 12.41 -10.95
C VAL A 43 16.46 10.97 -10.94
N ASN A 44 15.71 10.55 -11.97
CA ASN A 44 15.18 9.20 -12.09
C ASN A 44 16.19 8.23 -12.73
N ASP A 45 17.03 8.69 -13.66
CA ASP A 45 17.96 7.82 -14.39
C ASP A 45 19.06 7.18 -13.52
N GLN A 46 19.56 7.89 -12.50
CA GLN A 46 20.50 7.29 -11.55
C GLN A 46 19.87 6.18 -10.70
N ARG A 47 18.54 6.21 -10.47
CA ARG A 47 17.83 5.14 -9.73
C ARG A 47 17.61 3.90 -10.59
N TYR A 48 17.38 4.08 -11.89
CA TYR A 48 17.23 2.95 -12.82
C TYR A 48 18.55 2.19 -13.01
N LEU A 49 19.69 2.88 -13.13
CA LEU A 49 20.99 2.24 -13.25
C LEU A 49 21.46 1.60 -11.94
N ASN A 50 21.18 2.22 -10.78
CA ASN A 50 21.54 1.65 -9.48
C ASN A 50 20.68 0.41 -9.09
N ASN A 51 19.53 0.20 -9.73
CA ASN A 51 18.70 -0.99 -9.54
C ASN A 51 19.02 -2.15 -10.48
N SER A 52 19.97 -2.00 -11.41
CA SER A 52 20.38 -3.06 -12.34
C SER A 52 21.06 -4.27 -11.64
N HIS A 53 21.39 -4.13 -10.35
CA HIS A 53 21.94 -5.21 -9.52
C HIS A 53 20.93 -5.94 -8.62
N ASN A 54 19.63 -5.62 -8.68
CA ASN A 54 18.64 -6.23 -7.79
C ASN A 54 17.35 -6.63 -8.52
N THR A 55 17.46 -7.37 -9.63
CA THR A 55 16.30 -7.93 -10.34
C THR A 55 15.81 -9.23 -9.69
N HIS A 56 15.26 -9.12 -8.47
CA HIS A 56 14.26 -10.08 -7.98
C HIS A 56 12.88 -9.64 -8.51
N TYR A 57 12.64 -9.79 -9.81
CA TYR A 57 11.29 -9.63 -10.36
C TYR A 57 10.43 -10.82 -9.89
N GLY A 58 9.51 -10.56 -8.95
CA GLY A 58 8.37 -11.44 -8.68
C GLY A 58 8.48 -12.42 -7.49
N ASP A 59 9.49 -12.31 -6.63
CA ASP A 59 9.64 -13.26 -5.51
C ASP A 59 8.83 -12.89 -4.24
N ARG A 60 8.27 -11.67 -4.12
CA ARG A 60 7.56 -11.27 -2.88
C ARG A 60 6.04 -11.24 -2.99
N LEU A 61 5.46 -10.95 -4.16
CA LEU A 61 4.00 -10.94 -4.28
C LEU A 61 3.46 -12.34 -4.59
N PRO A 62 2.64 -12.92 -3.71
CA PRO A 62 1.98 -14.19 -4.00
C PRO A 62 1.01 -14.03 -5.18
N ARG A 63 0.70 -15.12 -5.87
CA ARG A 63 -0.19 -15.13 -7.04
C ARG A 63 -1.51 -14.39 -6.81
N TRP A 64 -2.15 -14.58 -5.66
CA TRP A 64 -3.41 -13.91 -5.33
C TRP A 64 -3.27 -12.38 -5.33
N ALA A 65 -2.11 -11.85 -4.90
CA ALA A 65 -1.85 -10.41 -4.85
C ALA A 65 -1.66 -9.86 -6.27
N ILE A 66 -0.95 -10.59 -7.13
CA ILE A 66 -0.80 -10.23 -8.54
C ILE A 66 -2.16 -10.18 -9.24
N GLU A 67 -3.02 -11.19 -9.02
CA GLU A 67 -4.36 -11.23 -9.60
C GLU A 67 -5.22 -10.06 -9.11
N ARG A 68 -5.25 -9.84 -7.79
CA ARG A 68 -6.05 -8.79 -7.14
C ARG A 68 -5.61 -7.36 -7.51
N TYR A 69 -4.31 -7.10 -7.52
CA TYR A 69 -3.74 -5.77 -7.72
C TYR A 69 -3.24 -5.53 -9.15
N SER A 70 -3.54 -6.45 -10.09
CA SER A 70 -3.14 -6.39 -11.50
C SER A 70 -3.30 -4.99 -12.13
N ARG A 71 -4.45 -4.34 -11.93
CA ARG A 71 -4.72 -2.99 -12.46
C ARG A 71 -3.81 -1.90 -11.87
N GLN A 72 -3.40 -2.02 -10.62
CA GLN A 72 -2.50 -1.07 -9.96
C GLN A 72 -1.05 -1.33 -10.40
N ILE A 73 -0.65 -2.60 -10.49
CA ILE A 73 0.68 -3.04 -10.94
C ILE A 73 0.97 -2.58 -12.38
N LEU A 74 -0.05 -2.45 -13.25
CA LEU A 74 0.13 -1.96 -14.63
C LEU A 74 0.54 -0.48 -14.70
N LEU A 75 0.34 0.31 -13.65
CA LEU A 75 0.74 1.72 -13.61
C LEU A 75 2.27 1.80 -13.44
N SER A 76 2.94 2.55 -14.32
CA SER A 76 4.41 2.70 -14.31
C SER A 76 4.96 3.19 -12.97
N ASP A 77 4.21 4.07 -12.30
CA ASP A 77 4.62 4.69 -11.04
C ASP A 77 4.46 3.75 -9.83
N ILE A 78 3.65 2.69 -9.96
CA ILE A 78 3.45 1.67 -8.92
C ILE A 78 4.30 0.45 -9.28
N GLY A 79 3.99 -0.23 -10.39
CA GLY A 79 4.64 -1.47 -10.77
C GLY A 79 4.54 -2.56 -9.69
N VAL A 80 5.31 -3.64 -9.88
CA VAL A 80 5.41 -4.72 -8.88
C VAL A 80 6.04 -4.21 -7.59
N VAL A 81 7.11 -3.40 -7.71
CA VAL A 81 7.89 -2.89 -6.57
C VAL A 81 7.06 -1.95 -5.68
N GLY A 82 6.24 -1.07 -6.26
CA GLY A 82 5.36 -0.20 -5.51
C GLY A 82 4.26 -0.98 -4.79
N GLN A 83 3.70 -2.01 -5.45
CA GLN A 83 2.71 -2.88 -4.80
C GLN A 83 3.32 -3.68 -3.65
N GLU A 84 4.55 -4.17 -3.78
CA GLU A 84 5.29 -4.79 -2.67
C GLU A 84 5.45 -3.85 -1.48
N LYS A 85 5.77 -2.57 -1.74
CA LYS A 85 5.87 -1.55 -0.69
C LYS A 85 4.54 -1.30 -0.01
N LEU A 86 3.43 -1.21 -0.77
CA LEU A 86 2.09 -1.08 -0.21
C LEU A 86 1.77 -2.27 0.71
N CYS A 87 2.00 -3.50 0.23
CA CYS A 87 1.76 -4.70 1.01
C CYS A 87 2.65 -4.83 2.26
N ALA A 88 3.79 -4.15 2.31
CA ALA A 88 4.66 -4.09 3.49
C ALA A 88 4.34 -2.89 4.42
N ALA A 89 3.60 -1.89 3.94
CA ALA A 89 3.34 -0.67 4.68
C ALA A 89 2.31 -0.88 5.79
N ARG A 90 2.51 -0.14 6.89
CA ARG A 90 1.63 -0.10 8.06
C ARG A 90 1.14 1.32 8.24
N VAL A 91 -0.17 1.52 8.21
CA VAL A 91 -0.79 2.84 8.27
C VAL A 91 -1.72 2.94 9.47
N LEU A 92 -1.56 3.98 10.28
CA LEU A 92 -2.49 4.31 11.37
C LEU A 92 -3.48 5.37 10.89
N ILE A 93 -4.77 5.12 11.10
CA ILE A 93 -5.84 6.09 10.82
C ILE A 93 -6.45 6.49 12.16
N VAL A 94 -6.37 7.78 12.49
CA VAL A 94 -6.93 8.33 13.73
C VAL A 94 -8.24 9.02 13.39
N GLY A 95 -9.35 8.40 13.80
CA GLY A 95 -10.72 8.76 13.45
C GLY A 95 -11.28 7.88 12.34
N ALA A 96 -12.36 7.17 12.61
CA ALA A 96 -13.14 6.35 11.68
C ALA A 96 -14.42 7.07 11.21
N GLY A 97 -14.42 8.41 11.26
CA GLY A 97 -15.54 9.26 10.82
C GLY A 97 -15.57 9.52 9.30
N GLY A 98 -16.09 10.69 8.91
CA GLY A 98 -16.31 11.03 7.49
C GLY A 98 -15.03 11.14 6.64
N LEU A 99 -13.88 11.37 7.26
CA LEU A 99 -12.57 11.39 6.59
C LEU A 99 -11.89 10.02 6.62
N GLY A 100 -11.91 9.36 7.79
CA GLY A 100 -11.26 8.06 7.97
C GLY A 100 -11.91 6.95 7.17
N CYS A 101 -13.25 6.95 7.07
CA CYS A 101 -14.00 5.96 6.29
C CYS A 101 -13.50 5.83 4.84
N PRO A 102 -13.55 6.88 4.00
CA PRO A 102 -13.08 6.77 2.63
C PRO A 102 -11.57 6.48 2.54
N ALA A 103 -10.74 7.09 3.39
CA ALA A 103 -9.30 6.84 3.39
C ALA A 103 -8.98 5.35 3.62
N ALA A 104 -9.59 4.77 4.65
CA ALA A 104 -9.41 3.37 5.02
C ALA A 104 -9.86 2.40 3.92
N VAL A 105 -11.00 2.67 3.26
CA VAL A 105 -11.50 1.87 2.13
C VAL A 105 -10.46 1.80 1.00
N TYR A 106 -9.91 2.95 0.61
CA TYR A 106 -8.96 3.00 -0.51
C TYR A 106 -7.60 2.41 -0.13
N LEU A 107 -7.11 2.62 1.09
CA LEU A 107 -5.87 1.98 1.57
C LEU A 107 -6.00 0.45 1.62
N ALA A 108 -7.13 -0.05 2.13
CA ALA A 108 -7.41 -1.49 2.16
C ALA A 108 -7.53 -2.08 0.74
N GLY A 109 -8.20 -1.37 -0.17
CA GLY A 109 -8.32 -1.75 -1.58
C GLY A 109 -6.99 -1.71 -2.35
N ALA A 110 -6.12 -0.75 -2.02
CA ALA A 110 -4.76 -0.63 -2.55
C ALA A 110 -3.80 -1.71 -2.02
N GLY A 111 -4.20 -2.42 -0.97
CA GLY A 111 -3.42 -3.51 -0.40
C GLY A 111 -2.35 -3.05 0.56
N VAL A 112 -2.58 -1.97 1.31
CA VAL A 112 -1.76 -1.62 2.48
C VAL A 112 -1.76 -2.78 3.46
N GLY A 113 -0.58 -3.28 3.81
CA GLY A 113 -0.40 -4.54 4.54
C GLY A 113 -1.04 -4.56 5.93
N GLU A 114 -0.88 -3.47 6.68
CA GLU A 114 -1.49 -3.31 8.00
C GLU A 114 -2.17 -1.96 8.14
N ILE A 115 -3.41 -1.96 8.65
CA ILE A 115 -4.16 -0.74 8.95
C ILE A 115 -4.57 -0.76 10.42
N GLY A 116 -4.07 0.21 11.18
CA GLY A 116 -4.56 0.53 12.52
C GLY A 116 -5.69 1.54 12.44
N ILE A 117 -6.76 1.35 13.21
CA ILE A 117 -7.90 2.28 13.26
C ILE A 117 -8.11 2.69 14.71
N VAL A 118 -7.92 3.96 15.03
CA VAL A 118 -8.18 4.52 16.37
C VAL A 118 -9.45 5.34 16.32
N ASP A 119 -10.46 4.94 17.08
CA ASP A 119 -11.67 5.74 17.29
C ASP A 119 -12.32 5.28 18.60
N TYR A 120 -12.80 6.22 19.41
CA TYR A 120 -13.41 5.94 20.72
C TYR A 120 -14.93 6.03 20.71
N ASP A 121 -15.52 6.49 19.61
CA ASP A 121 -16.96 6.63 19.48
C ASP A 121 -17.63 5.33 19.03
N GLU A 122 -18.94 5.29 19.21
CA GLU A 122 -19.83 4.29 18.63
C GLU A 122 -20.49 4.83 17.35
N VAL A 123 -20.96 3.93 16.50
CA VAL A 123 -21.69 4.27 15.28
C VAL A 123 -23.08 4.82 15.64
N GLU A 124 -23.41 5.97 15.04
CA GLU A 124 -24.71 6.62 15.17
C GLU A 124 -25.41 6.71 13.80
N ILE A 125 -26.72 6.46 13.76
CA ILE A 125 -27.52 6.51 12.51
C ILE A 125 -27.40 7.88 11.81
N THR A 126 -27.37 8.96 12.59
CA THR A 126 -27.22 10.35 12.12
C THR A 126 -25.93 10.58 11.34
N ASN A 127 -24.95 9.69 11.46
CA ASN A 127 -23.63 9.84 10.84
C ASN A 127 -23.41 8.96 9.60
N ILE A 128 -24.30 7.99 9.34
CA ILE A 128 -24.16 7.01 8.25
C ILE A 128 -24.13 7.67 6.86
N HIS A 129 -24.79 8.82 6.68
CA HIS A 129 -24.81 9.53 5.39
C HIS A 129 -23.42 9.96 4.88
N ARG A 130 -22.41 10.01 5.76
CA ARG A 130 -21.02 10.39 5.42
C ARG A 130 -19.98 9.37 5.89
N GLN A 131 -20.32 8.45 6.79
CA GLN A 131 -19.42 7.43 7.34
C GLN A 131 -19.64 6.08 6.65
N ILE A 132 -19.20 5.98 5.40
CA ILE A 132 -19.55 4.90 4.46
C ILE A 132 -19.05 3.49 4.84
N LEU A 133 -18.18 3.34 5.84
CA LEU A 133 -17.80 2.02 6.35
C LEU A 133 -18.91 1.41 7.21
N HIS A 134 -19.74 2.24 7.82
CA HIS A 134 -20.79 1.83 8.76
C HIS A 134 -22.14 1.72 8.06
N THR A 135 -22.99 0.87 8.60
CA THR A 135 -24.37 0.65 8.15
C THR A 135 -25.33 0.79 9.32
N GLU A 136 -26.63 0.84 9.06
CA GLU A 136 -27.65 0.91 10.12
C GLU A 136 -27.60 -0.29 11.07
N ARG A 137 -27.03 -1.42 10.62
CA ARG A 137 -26.85 -2.61 11.46
C ARG A 137 -25.73 -2.48 12.48
N ASP A 138 -24.86 -1.50 12.30
CA ASP A 138 -23.70 -1.27 13.16
C ASP A 138 -24.01 -0.27 14.29
N GLU A 139 -25.26 0.19 14.44
CA GLU A 139 -25.64 1.14 15.49
C GLU A 139 -25.19 0.68 16.90
N ASN A 140 -24.57 1.57 17.66
CA ASN A 140 -23.96 1.32 18.98
C ASN A 140 -22.78 0.32 18.96
N VAL A 141 -22.26 -0.05 17.80
CA VAL A 141 -20.97 -0.76 17.68
C VAL A 141 -19.86 0.28 17.68
N SER A 142 -18.73 -0.02 18.34
CA SER A 142 -17.52 0.81 18.26
C SER A 142 -17.16 1.07 16.79
N LYS A 143 -16.91 2.33 16.43
CA LYS A 143 -16.51 2.70 15.06
C LYS A 143 -15.22 1.99 14.65
N ALA A 144 -14.25 1.87 15.57
CA ALA A 144 -12.99 1.17 15.29
C ALA A 144 -13.24 -0.30 14.90
N GLU A 145 -14.07 -1.01 15.66
CA GLU A 145 -14.43 -2.41 15.38
C GLU A 145 -15.26 -2.57 14.11
N SER A 146 -16.31 -1.76 13.94
CA SER A 146 -17.15 -1.78 12.74
C SER A 146 -16.33 -1.53 11.47
N ALA A 147 -15.46 -0.51 11.51
CA ALA A 147 -14.53 -0.23 10.41
C ALA A 147 -13.59 -1.41 10.16
N ALA A 148 -12.99 -2.00 11.20
CA ALA A 148 -12.06 -3.12 11.05
C ALA A 148 -12.73 -4.35 10.41
N GLN A 149 -13.94 -4.70 10.84
CA GLN A 149 -14.73 -5.77 10.23
C GLN A 149 -15.00 -5.50 8.76
N LYS A 150 -15.40 -4.26 8.43
CA LYS A 150 -15.67 -3.87 7.04
C LYS A 150 -14.42 -3.94 6.17
N LEU A 151 -13.27 -3.45 6.64
CA LEU A 151 -12.02 -3.51 5.88
C LEU A 151 -11.56 -4.95 5.64
N ARG A 152 -11.69 -5.84 6.63
CA ARG A 152 -11.41 -7.28 6.45
C ARG A 152 -12.32 -7.93 5.41
N SER A 153 -13.58 -7.47 5.29
CA SER A 153 -14.50 -7.92 4.23
C SER A 153 -14.12 -7.40 2.84
N ILE A 154 -13.56 -6.19 2.77
CA ILE A 154 -13.06 -5.61 1.52
C ILE A 154 -11.81 -6.37 1.08
N ASN A 155 -10.84 -6.55 1.97
CA ASN A 155 -9.59 -7.23 1.70
C ASN A 155 -9.21 -8.14 2.88
N SER A 156 -9.37 -9.45 2.72
CA SER A 156 -9.07 -10.43 3.77
C SER A 156 -7.57 -10.70 3.95
N HIS A 157 -6.71 -10.18 3.07
CA HIS A 157 -5.27 -10.40 3.10
C HIS A 157 -4.49 -9.33 3.86
N ILE A 158 -5.15 -8.27 4.33
CA ILE A 158 -4.52 -7.22 5.12
C ILE A 158 -4.76 -7.47 6.61
N LYS A 159 -3.83 -7.03 7.45
CA LYS A 159 -4.02 -6.99 8.89
C LYS A 159 -4.76 -5.70 9.26
N VAL A 160 -5.80 -5.82 10.07
CA VAL A 160 -6.55 -4.65 10.54
C VAL A 160 -6.66 -4.71 12.05
N THR A 161 -6.18 -3.68 12.74
CA THR A 161 -6.12 -3.61 14.21
C THR A 161 -6.99 -2.45 14.70
N PRO A 162 -8.16 -2.72 15.32
CA PRO A 162 -8.98 -1.68 15.93
C PRO A 162 -8.44 -1.28 17.31
N TYR A 163 -8.48 0.01 17.60
CA TYR A 163 -8.18 0.60 18.89
C TYR A 163 -9.41 1.41 19.34
N ASN A 164 -10.28 0.79 20.14
CA ASN A 164 -11.45 1.44 20.71
C ASN A 164 -11.07 2.31 21.93
N ILE A 165 -10.22 3.32 21.71
CA ILE A 165 -9.70 4.21 22.75
C ILE A 165 -9.57 5.62 22.21
N GLN A 166 -9.60 6.59 23.12
CA GLN A 166 -9.26 7.97 22.78
C GLN A 166 -7.74 8.11 22.71
N LEU A 167 -7.24 8.68 21.61
CA LEU A 167 -5.82 8.97 21.48
C LEU A 167 -5.45 10.15 22.39
N ASP A 168 -4.46 9.95 23.26
CA ASP A 168 -3.98 10.95 24.20
C ASP A 168 -2.45 10.87 24.37
N SER A 169 -1.87 11.79 25.15
CA SER A 169 -0.42 11.84 25.36
C SER A 169 0.17 10.61 26.06
N THR A 170 -0.65 9.79 26.71
CA THR A 170 -0.20 8.59 27.41
C THR A 170 -0.10 7.37 26.50
N ASN A 171 -0.85 7.34 25.39
CA ASN A 171 -0.91 6.19 24.48
C ASN A 171 -0.45 6.48 23.05
N ALA A 172 -0.40 7.76 22.64
CA ALA A 172 -0.17 8.13 21.24
C ALA A 172 1.18 7.62 20.70
N VAL A 173 2.25 7.79 21.48
CA VAL A 173 3.62 7.42 21.06
C VAL A 173 3.74 5.93 20.86
N ASP A 174 3.23 5.13 21.80
CA ASP A 174 3.35 3.67 21.76
C ASP A 174 2.55 3.08 20.59
N ILE A 175 1.37 3.63 20.29
CA ILE A 175 0.56 3.19 19.16
C ILE A 175 1.23 3.62 17.85
N ALA A 176 1.60 4.91 17.74
CA ALA A 176 2.21 5.49 16.54
C ALA A 176 3.51 4.79 16.13
N ALA A 177 4.34 4.36 17.09
CA ALA A 177 5.61 3.69 16.84
C ALA A 177 5.49 2.39 16.02
N ASN A 178 4.30 1.80 15.95
CA ASN A 178 4.06 0.56 15.19
C ASN A 178 3.72 0.79 13.71
N TYR A 179 3.61 2.05 13.26
CA TYR A 179 3.16 2.40 11.91
C TYR A 179 4.16 3.30 11.18
N ASP A 180 4.17 3.19 9.86
CA ASP A 180 5.09 3.92 9.00
C ASP A 180 4.50 5.28 8.58
N LEU A 181 3.16 5.40 8.61
CA LEU A 181 2.42 6.61 8.26
C LEU A 181 1.20 6.76 9.18
N ILE A 182 0.91 7.99 9.59
CA ILE A 182 -0.29 8.33 10.37
C ILE A 182 -1.15 9.29 9.56
N LEU A 183 -2.45 9.00 9.48
CA LEU A 183 -3.46 9.88 8.92
C LEU A 183 -4.29 10.48 10.06
N ASP A 184 -4.17 11.79 10.26
CA ASP A 184 -5.12 12.55 11.07
C ASP A 184 -6.44 12.67 10.31
N CYS A 185 -7.43 11.89 10.73
CA CYS A 185 -8.81 11.96 10.25
C CYS A 185 -9.77 12.48 11.34
N THR A 186 -9.22 13.18 12.34
CA THR A 186 -9.99 13.74 13.44
C THR A 186 -10.51 15.13 13.10
N ASP A 187 -11.70 15.44 13.62
CA ASP A 187 -12.26 16.78 13.64
C ASP A 187 -11.90 17.55 14.92
N ASN A 188 -11.07 16.96 15.79
CA ASN A 188 -10.69 17.49 17.09
C ASN A 188 -9.32 18.19 17.06
N VAL A 189 -9.31 19.49 17.34
CA VAL A 189 -8.10 20.33 17.31
C VAL A 189 -7.02 19.81 18.29
N PRO A 190 -7.31 19.53 19.58
CA PRO A 190 -6.38 18.88 20.49
C PRO A 190 -5.67 17.63 19.94
N THR A 191 -6.40 16.69 19.33
CA THR A 191 -5.81 15.47 18.78
C THR A 191 -4.91 15.78 17.59
N ARG A 192 -5.26 16.76 16.77
CA ARG A 192 -4.38 17.26 15.70
C ARG A 192 -3.06 17.81 16.23
N TYR A 193 -3.06 18.56 17.33
CA TYR A 193 -1.82 19.04 17.95
C TYR A 193 -0.99 17.92 18.56
N LEU A 194 -1.62 16.86 19.07
CA LEU A 194 -0.93 15.70 19.61
C LEU A 194 -0.20 14.88 18.52
N LEU A 195 -0.71 14.90 17.29
CA LEU A 195 -0.18 14.14 16.15
C LEU A 195 0.95 14.83 15.38
N ASN A 196 1.17 16.14 15.57
CA ASN A 196 2.20 16.93 14.90
C ASN A 196 3.43 17.13 15.79
#